data_AF-R6JQI7-F1
#
_entry.id   AF-R6JQI7-F1
#
_cell.length_a   1.000
_cell.length_b   1.000
_cell.length_c   1.000
_cell.angle_alpha   90.00
_cell.angle_beta   90.00
_cell.angle_gamma   90.00
#
_symmetry.space_group_name_H-M   'P 1'
#
loop_
_entity.id
_entity.type
_entity.pdbx_description
1 polymer ?
#
loop_
_entity_poly.entity_id
_entity_poly.type
_entity_poly.pdbx_seq_one_letter_code
_entity_poly.pdbx_strand_id
1 'polypeptide(L)'
;MEKKPYNLKRDLKKGDALIVFSKKSVLALAAHLENEGIHCSVIYGSLPPATRREQVRRFLARETEVVVSTDAIGMGLNLPIRRIVFVETRKFDGVNKRTLNPEEIKQIAGRAGRYGLYDEGFVAAIDEAEVIEDGLSRMPMPIMKAYVGFPEQLLNLPAEIDTLVKIWAGMDTPSIYEKMEVDELLALYMSFEHVHRDDMGEYSRQEIYKLITCSIDIDNKMVMDLWKDYCREYRDVTELEFPYSPGEDLYELESYYKMLDLYFQFSRKVGLPVQAENLAEERRGTEEEISRILRTECASYTRKCSACGKELSWDYPFSICGRCFERGKISRGHSRSGRRRAAGNRV
;
A
#
# COMPACT_ATOMS: atom_id res chain seq x y z
N MET A 1 2.20 -28.87 -1.39
CA MET A 1 1.14 -28.25 -0.57
C MET A 1 0.70 -29.22 0.51
N GLU A 2 0.48 -28.76 1.73
CA GLU A 2 -0.07 -29.59 2.81
C GLU A 2 -1.57 -29.84 2.55
N LYS A 3 -1.99 -31.11 2.51
CA LYS A 3 -3.38 -31.50 2.17
C LYS A 3 -4.38 -31.31 3.31
N LYS A 4 -3.91 -31.02 4.53
CA LYS A 4 -4.77 -30.82 5.69
C LYS A 4 -5.09 -29.33 5.82
N PRO A 5 -6.34 -28.96 6.20
CA PRO A 5 -6.67 -27.58 6.48
C PRO A 5 -5.81 -27.08 7.64
N TYR A 6 -5.18 -25.92 7.45
CA TYR A 6 -4.25 -25.36 8.42
C TYR A 6 -5.01 -24.66 9.56
N ASN A 7 -4.77 -25.07 10.79
CA ASN A 7 -5.34 -24.42 11.96
C ASN A 7 -4.27 -23.57 12.66
N LEU A 8 -4.44 -22.24 12.64
CA LEU A 8 -3.47 -21.30 13.19
C LEU A 8 -3.05 -21.61 14.64
N LYS A 9 -3.98 -22.04 15.50
CA LYS A 9 -3.67 -22.31 16.91
C LYS A 9 -2.91 -23.61 17.16
N ARG A 10 -3.07 -24.59 16.28
CA ARG A 10 -2.53 -25.95 16.48
C ARG A 10 -1.30 -26.23 15.64
N ASP A 11 -1.25 -25.65 14.44
CA ASP A 11 -0.30 -26.03 13.41
C ASP A 11 0.86 -25.04 13.26
N LEU A 12 0.81 -23.86 13.90
CA LEU A 12 1.84 -22.83 13.84
C LEU A 12 3.19 -23.32 14.38
N LYS A 13 4.24 -23.09 13.60
CA LYS A 13 5.61 -23.52 13.89
C LYS A 13 6.60 -22.39 13.61
N LYS A 14 7.74 -22.47 14.28
CA LYS A 14 8.90 -21.61 14.00
C LYS A 14 9.31 -21.72 12.54
N GLY A 15 9.51 -20.59 11.89
CA GLY A 15 9.85 -20.50 10.46
C GLY A 15 8.65 -20.43 9.52
N ASP A 16 7.43 -20.35 10.05
CA ASP A 16 6.23 -20.06 9.27
C ASP A 16 6.16 -18.57 8.88
N ALA A 17 5.75 -18.31 7.65
CA ALA A 17 5.39 -16.99 7.17
C ALA A 17 3.90 -16.94 6.83
N LEU A 18 3.16 -16.11 7.54
CA LEU A 18 1.72 -15.92 7.44
C LEU A 18 1.42 -14.76 6.48
N ILE A 19 0.67 -15.06 5.42
CA ILE A 19 0.44 -14.13 4.31
C ILE A 19 -0.98 -13.56 4.34
N VAL A 20 -1.07 -12.24 4.44
CA VAL A 20 -2.31 -11.43 4.41
C VAL A 20 -2.11 -10.22 3.51
N PHE A 21 -3.16 -9.60 2.97
CA PHE A 21 -2.99 -8.61 1.87
C PHE A 21 -3.32 -7.16 2.25
N SER A 22 -3.24 -6.80 3.53
CA SER A 22 -3.35 -5.39 3.96
C SER A 22 -2.51 -5.09 5.20
N LYS A 23 -2.03 -3.85 5.35
CA LYS A 23 -1.33 -3.36 6.57
C LYS A 23 -2.18 -3.65 7.82
N LYS A 24 -3.49 -3.36 7.75
CA LYS A 24 -4.42 -3.59 8.85
C LYS A 24 -4.52 -5.08 9.21
N SER A 25 -4.56 -5.98 8.23
CA SER A 25 -4.55 -7.42 8.47
C SER A 25 -3.21 -7.89 9.06
N VAL A 26 -2.08 -7.37 8.57
CA VAL A 26 -0.74 -7.69 9.11
C VAL A 26 -0.66 -7.32 10.58
N LEU A 27 -0.96 -6.07 10.93
CA LEU A 27 -0.87 -5.59 12.30
C LEU A 27 -1.86 -6.31 13.23
N ALA A 28 -3.07 -6.59 12.75
CA ALA A 28 -4.07 -7.31 13.55
C ALA A 28 -3.69 -8.76 13.84
N LEU A 29 -3.16 -9.47 12.84
CA LEU A 29 -2.69 -10.85 13.02
C LEU A 29 -1.44 -10.89 13.90
N ALA A 30 -0.51 -9.96 13.71
CA ALA A 30 0.65 -9.80 14.57
C ALA A 30 0.25 -9.53 16.03
N ALA A 31 -0.68 -8.59 16.24
CA ALA A 31 -1.23 -8.30 17.57
C ALA A 31 -1.88 -9.54 18.21
N HIS A 32 -2.61 -10.34 17.42
CA HIS A 32 -3.20 -11.58 17.91
C HIS A 32 -2.14 -12.58 18.39
N LEU A 33 -1.07 -12.77 17.61
CA LEU A 33 0.02 -13.68 17.94
C LEU A 33 0.82 -13.22 19.16
N GLU A 34 1.14 -11.93 19.24
CA GLU A 34 1.83 -11.35 20.40
C GLU A 34 1.01 -11.52 21.69
N ASN A 35 -0.31 -11.35 21.61
CA ASN A 35 -1.22 -11.59 22.75
C ASN A 35 -1.31 -13.08 23.14
N GLU A 36 -1.01 -14.01 22.23
CA GLU A 36 -0.86 -15.44 22.52
C GLU A 36 0.57 -15.82 22.94
N GLY A 37 1.47 -14.83 23.10
CA GLY A 37 2.86 -15.03 23.50
C GLY A 37 3.80 -15.49 22.38
N ILE A 38 3.37 -15.34 21.12
CA ILE A 38 4.14 -15.74 19.93
C ILE A 38 4.71 -14.49 19.26
N HIS A 39 6.01 -14.31 19.38
CA HIS A 39 6.69 -13.14 18.84
C HIS A 39 6.84 -13.23 17.32
N CYS A 40 6.49 -12.17 16.60
CA CYS A 40 6.52 -12.15 15.14
C CYS A 40 7.23 -10.92 14.55
N SER A 41 7.83 -11.12 13.37
CA SER A 41 8.32 -10.02 12.54
C SER A 41 7.22 -9.60 11.55
N VAL A 42 7.02 -8.30 11.37
CA VAL A 42 5.99 -7.78 10.45
C VAL A 42 6.60 -7.15 9.21
N ILE A 43 6.05 -7.47 8.03
CA ILE A 43 6.59 -6.95 6.76
C ILE A 43 5.43 -6.57 5.82
N TYR A 44 5.29 -5.27 5.51
CA TYR A 44 4.33 -4.77 4.52
C TYR A 44 4.94 -3.66 3.67
N GLY A 45 4.28 -3.34 2.55
CA GLY A 45 4.86 -2.51 1.47
C GLY A 45 5.30 -1.10 1.88
N SER A 46 4.53 -0.43 2.75
CA SER A 46 4.84 0.95 3.21
C SER A 46 5.96 1.04 4.24
N LEU A 47 6.51 -0.08 4.72
CA LEU A 47 7.61 -0.05 5.67
C LEU A 47 8.88 0.56 5.06
N PRO A 48 9.51 1.52 5.76
CA PRO A 48 10.82 2.03 5.38
C PRO A 48 11.87 0.91 5.21
N PRO A 49 12.87 1.10 4.32
CA PRO A 49 13.89 0.09 4.05
C PRO A 49 14.70 -0.35 5.28
N ALA A 50 15.09 0.56 6.19
CA ALA A 50 15.84 0.14 7.38
C ALA A 50 14.96 -0.64 8.37
N THR A 51 13.73 -0.17 8.63
CA THR A 51 12.75 -0.90 9.45
C THR A 51 12.50 -2.31 8.89
N ARG A 52 12.33 -2.43 7.57
CA ARG A 52 12.15 -3.73 6.91
C ARG A 52 13.36 -4.64 7.12
N ARG A 53 14.59 -4.11 6.98
CA ARG A 53 15.84 -4.86 7.25
C ARG A 53 15.94 -5.30 8.71
N GLU A 54 15.50 -4.46 9.64
CA GLU A 54 15.49 -4.80 11.07
C GLU A 54 14.51 -5.94 11.36
N GLN A 55 13.29 -5.91 10.81
CA GLN A 55 12.33 -7.01 10.97
C GLN A 55 12.87 -8.34 10.41
N VAL A 56 13.60 -8.30 9.30
CA VAL A 56 14.31 -9.46 8.75
C VAL A 56 15.45 -9.92 9.68
N ARG A 57 16.26 -8.99 10.19
CA ARG A 57 17.36 -9.28 11.13
C ARG A 57 16.84 -10.01 12.37
N ARG A 58 15.74 -9.52 12.97
CA ARG A 58 15.09 -10.13 14.14
C ARG A 58 14.69 -11.59 13.88
N PHE A 59 14.09 -11.85 12.72
CA PHE A 59 13.70 -13.20 12.32
C PHE A 59 14.90 -14.11 12.09
N LEU A 60 15.94 -13.62 11.40
CA LEU A 60 17.19 -14.37 11.18
C LEU A 60 17.92 -14.69 12.49
N ALA A 61 17.91 -13.75 13.43
CA ALA A 61 18.48 -13.89 14.77
C ALA A 61 17.63 -14.78 15.70
N ARG A 62 16.45 -15.23 15.25
CA ARG A 62 15.47 -16.00 16.04
C ARG A 62 14.95 -15.25 17.27
N GLU A 63 14.94 -13.92 17.22
CA GLU A 63 14.25 -13.06 18.18
C GLU A 63 12.73 -13.14 17.99
N THR A 64 12.28 -13.50 16.78
CA THR A 64 10.89 -13.76 16.43
C THR A 64 10.76 -15.17 15.86
N GLU A 65 9.61 -15.79 16.07
CA GLU A 65 9.35 -17.18 15.71
C GLU A 65 8.76 -17.31 14.30
N VAL A 66 7.95 -16.33 13.90
CA VAL A 66 7.17 -16.32 12.66
C VAL A 66 7.23 -14.94 12.00
N VAL A 67 6.88 -14.90 10.71
CA VAL A 67 6.74 -13.64 9.96
C VAL A 67 5.28 -13.44 9.59
N VAL A 68 4.75 -12.24 9.76
CA VAL A 68 3.45 -11.84 9.21
C VAL A 68 3.70 -10.83 8.10
N SER A 69 3.24 -11.11 6.88
CA SER A 69 3.58 -10.26 5.74
C SER A 69 2.51 -10.13 4.67
N THR A 70 2.61 -9.07 3.87
CA THR A 70 1.95 -9.00 2.56
C THR A 70 2.76 -9.68 1.46
N ASP A 71 2.30 -9.54 0.23
CA ASP A 71 3.04 -9.86 -1.00
C ASP A 71 4.43 -9.19 -1.08
N ALA A 72 4.71 -8.20 -0.21
CA ALA A 72 6.04 -7.62 -0.04
C ALA A 72 7.12 -8.66 0.30
N ILE A 73 6.76 -9.80 0.91
CA ILE A 73 7.69 -10.92 1.13
C ILE A 73 8.21 -11.53 -0.17
N GLY A 74 7.42 -11.42 -1.24
CA GLY A 74 7.72 -11.93 -2.57
C GLY A 74 8.84 -11.17 -3.28
N MET A 75 9.34 -10.05 -2.74
CA MET A 75 10.32 -9.18 -3.39
C MET A 75 11.39 -8.66 -2.42
N GLY A 76 12.67 -8.84 -2.78
CA GLY A 76 13.77 -8.05 -2.19
C GLY A 76 14.28 -8.47 -0.81
N LEU A 77 13.82 -9.58 -0.22
CA LEU A 77 14.30 -10.07 1.08
C LEU A 77 14.73 -11.54 1.02
N ASN A 78 15.84 -11.87 1.66
CA ASN A 78 16.37 -13.22 1.77
C ASN A 78 16.02 -13.80 3.15
N LEU A 79 14.81 -14.35 3.29
CA LEU A 79 14.30 -14.94 4.52
C LEU A 79 14.33 -16.48 4.43
N PRO A 80 14.88 -17.19 5.43
CA PRO A 80 14.79 -18.64 5.52
C PRO A 80 13.39 -19.01 6.00
N ILE A 81 12.44 -19.06 5.07
CA ILE A 81 11.05 -19.43 5.36
C ILE A 81 10.91 -20.92 5.14
N ARG A 82 10.47 -21.64 6.17
CA ARG A 82 10.22 -23.08 6.06
C ARG A 82 8.88 -23.35 5.39
N ARG A 83 7.85 -22.58 5.76
CA ARG A 83 6.49 -22.77 5.27
C ARG A 83 5.81 -21.43 5.03
N ILE A 84 5.17 -21.30 3.88
CA ILE A 84 4.27 -20.20 3.56
C ILE A 84 2.85 -20.65 3.93
N VAL A 85 2.13 -19.82 4.68
CA VAL A 85 0.73 -20.04 5.05
C VAL A 85 -0.10 -18.88 4.51
N PHE A 86 -0.92 -19.17 3.50
CA PHE A 86 -1.91 -18.21 3.00
C PHE A 86 -3.05 -18.09 4.02
N VAL A 87 -3.05 -17.01 4.79
CA VAL A 87 -4.12 -16.69 5.74
C VAL A 87 -5.29 -16.06 5.00
N GLU A 88 -5.02 -15.22 4.01
CA GLU A 88 -6.00 -14.71 3.06
C GLU A 88 -5.69 -15.25 1.65
N THR A 89 -6.71 -15.39 0.79
CA THR A 89 -6.57 -15.77 -0.63
C THR A 89 -7.06 -14.69 -1.59
N ARG A 90 -7.39 -13.51 -1.05
CA ARG A 90 -7.96 -12.39 -1.80
C ARG A 90 -7.28 -11.08 -1.43
N LYS A 91 -6.97 -10.27 -2.46
CA LYS A 91 -6.23 -9.01 -2.38
C LYS A 91 -7.03 -7.88 -3.02
N PHE A 92 -6.82 -6.65 -2.55
CA PHE A 92 -7.34 -5.44 -3.19
C PHE A 92 -6.42 -5.02 -4.33
N ASP A 93 -6.98 -4.78 -5.52
CA ASP A 93 -6.24 -4.42 -6.73
C ASP A 93 -6.32 -2.91 -7.08
N GLY A 94 -6.85 -2.09 -6.17
CA GLY A 94 -7.14 -0.68 -6.41
C GLY A 94 -8.63 -0.42 -6.65
N VAL A 95 -9.39 -1.43 -7.11
CA VAL A 95 -10.82 -1.28 -7.40
C VAL A 95 -11.66 -2.23 -6.56
N ASN A 96 -11.32 -3.52 -6.55
CA ASN A 96 -12.10 -4.56 -5.88
C ASN A 96 -11.20 -5.56 -5.15
N LYS A 97 -11.81 -6.31 -4.22
CA LYS A 97 -11.14 -7.45 -3.59
C LYS A 97 -11.29 -8.68 -4.50
N ARG A 98 -10.23 -9.07 -5.18
CA ARG A 98 -10.18 -10.22 -6.10
C ARG A 98 -9.36 -11.39 -5.52
N THR A 99 -9.56 -12.58 -6.07
CA THR A 99 -8.71 -13.75 -5.77
C THR A 99 -7.30 -13.53 -6.30
N LEU A 100 -6.31 -14.12 -5.64
CA LEU A 100 -4.92 -14.08 -6.08
C LEU A 100 -4.74 -14.74 -7.46
N ASN A 101 -3.87 -14.14 -8.26
CA ASN A 101 -3.48 -14.70 -9.54
C ASN A 101 -2.48 -15.86 -9.32
N PRO A 102 -2.43 -16.85 -10.23
CA PRO A 102 -1.47 -17.95 -10.14
C PRO A 102 -0.01 -17.48 -10.02
N GLU A 103 0.35 -16.39 -10.70
CA GLU A 103 1.68 -15.80 -10.65
C GLU A 103 2.00 -15.22 -9.27
N GLU A 104 1.04 -14.54 -8.64
CA GLU A 104 1.17 -14.00 -7.27
C GLU A 104 1.35 -15.14 -6.27
N ILE A 105 0.52 -16.20 -6.38
CA ILE A 105 0.60 -17.40 -5.53
C ILE A 105 1.99 -18.03 -5.63
N LYS A 106 2.49 -18.23 -6.85
CA LYS A 106 3.81 -18.83 -7.09
C LYS A 106 4.96 -17.97 -6.60
N GLN A 107 4.89 -16.66 -6.80
CA GLN A 107 5.92 -15.73 -6.35
C GLN A 107 6.06 -15.75 -4.82
N ILE A 108 4.92 -15.80 -4.11
CA ILE A 108 4.90 -15.85 -2.64
C ILE A 108 5.29 -17.26 -2.16
N ALA A 109 4.68 -18.30 -2.69
CA ALA A 109 4.94 -19.69 -2.31
C ALA A 109 6.38 -20.11 -2.57
N GLY A 110 7.00 -19.62 -3.65
CA GLY A 110 8.40 -19.86 -3.99
C GLY A 110 9.41 -19.27 -2.99
N ARG A 111 8.94 -18.51 -1.98
CA ARG A 111 9.77 -18.08 -0.85
C ARG A 111 9.92 -19.16 0.23
N ALA A 112 9.09 -20.20 0.21
CA ALA A 112 9.26 -21.36 1.09
C ALA A 112 10.40 -22.25 0.60
N GLY A 113 11.24 -22.71 1.52
CA GLY A 113 12.39 -23.54 1.23
C GLY A 113 13.61 -22.70 0.83
N ARG A 114 14.77 -23.13 1.30
CA ARG A 114 16.06 -22.53 0.94
C ARG A 114 17.13 -23.61 0.96
N TYR A 115 17.70 -23.88 -0.22
CA TYR A 115 18.77 -24.86 -0.37
C TYR A 115 19.87 -24.66 0.67
N GLY A 116 20.18 -25.72 1.44
CA GLY A 116 21.18 -25.70 2.51
C GLY A 116 20.70 -25.22 3.90
N LEU A 117 19.44 -24.79 4.03
CA LEU A 117 18.79 -24.45 5.31
C LEU A 117 17.49 -25.25 5.49
N TYR A 118 16.62 -25.21 4.48
CA TYR A 118 15.40 -25.99 4.37
C TYR A 118 15.32 -26.55 2.94
N ASP A 119 15.76 -27.79 2.77
CA ASP A 119 15.82 -28.43 1.43
C ASP A 119 14.42 -28.63 0.82
N GLU A 120 13.38 -28.65 1.66
CA GLU A 120 11.98 -28.67 1.26
C GLU A 120 11.23 -27.46 1.84
N GLY A 121 10.45 -26.79 0.99
CA GLY A 121 9.52 -25.72 1.35
C GLY A 121 8.07 -26.22 1.39
N PHE A 122 7.32 -25.80 2.41
CA PHE A 122 5.92 -26.16 2.55
C PHE A 122 5.00 -24.99 2.22
N VAL A 123 3.80 -25.30 1.73
CA VAL A 123 2.75 -24.30 1.47
C VAL A 123 1.46 -24.83 2.05
N ALA A 124 0.78 -23.99 2.83
CA ALA A 124 -0.52 -24.27 3.43
C ALA A 124 -1.45 -23.07 3.25
N ALA A 125 -2.74 -23.27 3.46
CA ALA A 125 -3.75 -22.23 3.46
C ALA A 125 -4.74 -22.48 4.59
N ILE A 126 -5.25 -21.41 5.21
CA ILE A 126 -6.32 -21.51 6.22
C ILE A 126 -7.66 -21.76 5.53
N ASP A 127 -7.96 -20.92 4.53
CA ASP A 127 -9.19 -20.97 3.75
C ASP A 127 -8.89 -21.11 2.26
N GLU A 128 -9.88 -21.58 1.48
CA GLU A 128 -9.81 -21.69 0.02
C GLU A 128 -8.53 -22.42 -0.49
N ALA A 129 -8.11 -23.50 0.19
CA ALA A 129 -6.90 -24.25 -0.14
C ALA A 129 -6.85 -24.72 -1.61
N GLU A 130 -8.00 -25.07 -2.18
CA GLU A 130 -8.13 -25.46 -3.60
C GLU A 130 -7.67 -24.36 -4.57
N VAL A 131 -7.88 -23.08 -4.23
CA VAL A 131 -7.42 -21.94 -5.04
C VAL A 131 -5.90 -21.87 -5.07
N ILE A 132 -5.26 -22.11 -3.91
CA ILE A 132 -3.80 -22.11 -3.80
C ILE A 132 -3.21 -23.32 -4.55
N GLU A 133 -3.83 -24.49 -4.44
CA GLU A 133 -3.40 -25.70 -5.16
C GLU A 133 -3.49 -25.54 -6.68
N ASP A 134 -4.60 -24.98 -7.18
CA ASP A 134 -4.78 -24.66 -8.60
C ASP A 134 -3.75 -23.62 -9.07
N GLY A 135 -3.55 -22.54 -8.32
CA GLY A 135 -2.58 -21.50 -8.64
C GLY A 135 -1.13 -22.01 -8.72
N LEU A 136 -0.74 -22.93 -7.84
CA LEU A 136 0.58 -23.56 -7.88
C LEU A 136 0.76 -24.47 -9.10
N SER A 137 -0.30 -25.15 -9.53
CA SER A 137 -0.26 -26.16 -10.59
C SER A 137 -0.34 -25.57 -11.99
N ARG A 138 -0.97 -24.40 -12.15
CA ARG A 138 -1.10 -23.71 -13.45
C ARG A 138 0.25 -23.36 -14.03
N MET A 139 0.44 -23.42 -15.35
CA MET A 139 1.67 -22.90 -15.99
C MET A 139 1.67 -21.37 -15.99
N PRO A 140 2.82 -20.70 -15.78
CA PRO A 140 2.89 -19.25 -15.87
C PRO A 140 2.52 -18.82 -17.29
N MET A 141 1.65 -17.82 -17.43
CA MET A 141 1.32 -17.31 -18.75
C MET A 141 2.52 -16.55 -19.33
N PRO A 142 2.83 -16.72 -20.63
CA PRO A 142 3.83 -15.88 -21.29
C PRO A 142 3.47 -14.40 -21.15
N ILE A 143 4.48 -13.55 -20.95
CA ILE A 143 4.28 -12.10 -20.94
C ILE A 143 3.97 -11.68 -22.38
N MET A 144 2.74 -11.21 -22.61
CA MET A 144 2.25 -10.88 -23.95
C MET A 144 2.42 -9.40 -24.31
N LYS A 145 2.60 -8.53 -23.32
CA LYS A 145 2.63 -7.07 -23.50
C LYS A 145 3.77 -6.40 -22.75
N ALA A 146 4.22 -5.26 -23.27
CA ALA A 146 5.14 -4.35 -22.61
C ALA A 146 4.46 -3.01 -22.27
N TYR A 147 4.79 -2.44 -21.11
CA TYR A 147 4.25 -1.13 -20.73
C TYR A 147 4.93 0.02 -21.48
N VAL A 148 4.14 1.01 -21.88
CA VAL A 148 4.60 2.25 -22.53
C VAL A 148 4.14 3.44 -21.70
N GLY A 149 5.10 4.28 -21.27
CA GLY A 149 4.82 5.51 -20.54
C GLY A 149 4.48 6.68 -21.46
N PHE A 150 3.97 7.77 -20.88
CA PHE A 150 3.68 9.00 -21.60
C PHE A 150 4.98 9.59 -22.21
N PRO A 151 5.05 9.77 -23.54
CA PRO A 151 6.25 10.27 -24.20
C PRO A 151 6.37 11.80 -24.05
N GLU A 152 7.43 12.26 -23.39
CA GLU A 152 7.71 13.68 -23.15
C GLU A 152 7.76 14.53 -24.42
N GLN A 153 8.05 13.94 -25.58
CA GLN A 153 8.06 14.64 -26.87
C GLN A 153 6.69 15.22 -27.22
N LEU A 154 5.59 14.64 -26.72
CA LEU A 154 4.25 15.21 -26.92
C LEU A 154 4.07 16.54 -26.20
N LEU A 155 4.84 16.79 -25.15
CA LEU A 155 4.83 18.08 -24.45
C LEU A 155 5.33 19.23 -25.34
N ASN A 156 5.86 18.99 -26.54
CA ASN A 156 6.22 20.05 -27.49
C ASN A 156 5.01 20.54 -28.31
N LEU A 157 3.92 19.79 -28.35
CA LEU A 157 2.71 20.14 -29.08
C LEU A 157 1.96 21.30 -28.41
N PRO A 158 1.26 22.17 -29.18
CA PRO A 158 0.57 23.33 -28.65
C PRO A 158 -0.81 22.96 -28.04
N ALA A 159 -0.81 22.14 -26.99
CA ALA A 159 -2.01 21.81 -26.22
C ALA A 159 -1.66 21.62 -24.73
N GLU A 160 -2.67 21.74 -23.87
CA GLU A 160 -2.55 21.53 -22.42
C GLU A 160 -2.17 20.08 -22.09
N ILE A 161 -1.46 19.88 -20.97
CA ILE A 161 -0.94 18.56 -20.58
C ILE A 161 -2.09 17.56 -20.41
N ASP A 162 -3.18 17.95 -19.75
CA ASP A 162 -4.33 17.06 -19.56
C ASP A 162 -4.91 16.58 -20.89
N THR A 163 -4.99 17.46 -21.88
CA THR A 163 -5.50 17.18 -23.22
C THR A 163 -4.56 16.26 -23.97
N LEU A 164 -3.24 16.52 -23.91
CA LEU A 164 -2.22 15.65 -24.50
C LEU A 164 -2.24 14.25 -23.90
N VAL A 165 -2.33 14.15 -22.57
CA VAL A 165 -2.40 12.89 -21.83
C VAL A 165 -3.68 12.13 -22.17
N LYS A 166 -4.84 12.79 -22.23
CA LYS A 166 -6.13 12.18 -22.61
C LYS A 166 -6.14 11.68 -24.05
N ILE A 167 -5.62 12.48 -24.99
CA ILE A 167 -5.49 12.08 -26.40
C ILE A 167 -4.56 10.87 -26.49
N TRP A 168 -3.38 10.94 -25.86
CA TRP A 168 -2.43 9.83 -25.86
C TRP A 168 -3.04 8.57 -25.25
N ALA A 169 -3.72 8.66 -24.12
CA ALA A 169 -4.38 7.52 -23.49
C ALA A 169 -5.46 6.89 -24.40
N GLY A 170 -6.20 7.73 -25.14
CA GLY A 170 -7.26 7.29 -26.06
C GLY A 170 -6.78 6.76 -27.42
N MET A 171 -5.52 6.95 -27.79
CA MET A 171 -4.99 6.43 -29.06
C MET A 171 -4.92 4.90 -29.07
N ASP A 172 -5.15 4.30 -30.24
CA ASP A 172 -4.90 2.87 -30.42
C ASP A 172 -3.42 2.54 -30.18
N THR A 173 -3.17 1.39 -29.57
CA THR A 173 -1.83 0.90 -29.26
C THR A 173 -1.70 -0.50 -29.83
N PRO A 174 -0.56 -0.87 -30.45
CA PRO A 174 -0.36 -2.23 -30.92
C PRO A 174 -0.61 -3.25 -29.80
N SER A 175 -1.15 -4.42 -30.14
CA SER A 175 -1.62 -5.42 -29.16
C SER A 175 -0.54 -5.94 -28.21
N ILE A 176 0.74 -5.75 -28.57
CA ILE A 176 1.92 -6.13 -27.77
C ILE A 176 2.30 -5.06 -26.74
N TYR A 177 1.57 -3.95 -26.65
CA TYR A 177 1.83 -2.88 -25.71
C TYR A 177 0.60 -2.58 -24.85
N GLU A 178 0.86 -2.12 -23.64
CA GLU A 178 -0.12 -1.59 -22.71
C GLU A 178 0.33 -0.21 -22.26
N LYS A 179 -0.59 0.76 -22.22
CA LYS A 179 -0.25 2.11 -21.77
C LYS A 179 -0.22 2.17 -20.25
N MET A 180 0.61 3.05 -19.71
CA MET A 180 0.53 3.38 -18.28
C MET A 180 -0.85 3.96 -17.96
N GLU A 181 -1.32 3.69 -16.74
CA GLU A 181 -2.46 4.40 -16.18
C GLU A 181 -2.10 5.89 -16.01
N VAL A 182 -3.05 6.76 -16.34
CA VAL A 182 -2.83 8.21 -16.35
C VAL A 182 -3.56 8.93 -15.22
N ASP A 183 -4.32 8.21 -14.39
CA ASP A 183 -5.17 8.80 -13.35
C ASP A 183 -4.37 9.58 -12.31
N GLU A 184 -3.27 9.00 -11.79
CA GLU A 184 -2.41 9.68 -10.82
C GLU A 184 -1.76 10.93 -11.43
N LEU A 185 -1.26 10.83 -12.66
CA LEU A 185 -0.65 11.94 -13.39
C LEU A 185 -1.65 13.08 -13.60
N LEU A 186 -2.88 12.76 -14.00
CA LEU A 186 -3.96 13.72 -14.19
C LEU A 186 -4.41 14.33 -12.85
N ALA A 187 -4.47 13.55 -11.77
CA ALA A 187 -4.82 14.06 -10.44
C ALA A 187 -3.79 15.07 -9.92
N LEU A 188 -2.50 14.80 -10.14
CA LEU A 188 -1.42 15.73 -9.81
C LEU A 188 -1.46 16.98 -10.68
N TYR A 189 -1.71 16.85 -11.98
CA TYR A 189 -1.89 17.99 -12.87
C TYR A 189 -3.06 18.89 -12.45
N MET A 190 -4.22 18.31 -12.14
CA MET A 190 -5.37 19.08 -11.63
C MET A 190 -5.07 19.76 -10.30
N SER A 191 -4.28 19.11 -9.43
CA SER A 191 -3.84 19.72 -8.18
C SER A 191 -2.89 20.89 -8.42
N PHE A 192 -1.96 20.75 -9.38
CA PHE A 192 -1.05 21.82 -9.81
C PHE A 192 -1.83 23.03 -10.35
N GLU A 193 -2.75 22.79 -11.29
CA GLU A 193 -3.61 23.83 -11.88
C GLU A 193 -4.45 24.54 -10.81
N HIS A 194 -4.93 23.81 -9.80
CA HIS A 194 -5.65 24.41 -8.68
C HIS A 194 -4.77 25.33 -7.84
N VAL A 195 -3.51 24.94 -7.62
CA VAL A 195 -2.52 25.73 -6.87
C VAL A 195 -2.14 27.00 -7.65
N HIS A 196 -1.94 26.89 -8.97
CA HIS A 196 -1.45 27.95 -9.85
C HIS A 196 -2.53 28.51 -10.79
N ARG A 197 -3.75 28.71 -10.27
CA ARG A 197 -4.90 29.11 -11.10
C ARG A 197 -4.67 30.45 -11.80
N ASP A 198 -3.99 31.38 -11.13
CA ASP A 198 -3.86 32.77 -11.56
C ASP A 198 -2.56 33.03 -12.36
N ASP A 199 -1.62 32.09 -12.34
CA ASP A 199 -0.23 32.20 -12.81
C ASP A 199 0.23 31.01 -13.67
N MET A 200 -0.67 30.11 -14.08
CA MET A 200 -0.35 28.92 -14.90
C MET A 200 0.53 29.26 -16.13
N GLY A 201 0.26 30.39 -16.79
CA GLY A 201 1.02 30.85 -17.96
C GLY A 201 2.51 31.13 -17.71
N GLU A 202 2.94 31.21 -16.45
CA GLU A 202 4.35 31.37 -16.08
C GLU A 202 5.12 30.04 -16.04
N TYR A 203 4.45 28.90 -16.19
CA TYR A 203 5.04 27.57 -16.09
C TYR A 203 5.16 26.91 -17.45
N SER A 204 6.34 26.36 -17.74
CA SER A 204 6.52 25.57 -18.95
C SER A 204 5.90 24.17 -18.80
N ARG A 205 5.41 23.58 -19.89
CA ARG A 205 4.88 22.21 -19.90
C ARG A 205 5.88 21.19 -19.35
N GLN A 206 7.17 21.36 -19.67
CA GLN A 206 8.24 20.49 -19.19
C GLN A 206 8.45 20.61 -17.69
N GLU A 207 8.35 21.81 -17.15
CA GLU A 207 8.46 22.07 -15.71
C GLU A 207 7.28 21.46 -14.95
N ILE A 208 6.04 21.70 -15.39
CA ILE A 208 4.85 21.09 -14.79
C ILE A 208 4.96 19.56 -14.82
N TYR A 209 5.30 18.99 -15.99
CA TYR A 209 5.47 17.54 -16.14
C TYR A 209 6.53 16.97 -15.18
N LYS A 210 7.63 17.70 -14.97
CA LYS A 210 8.68 17.30 -14.02
C LYS A 210 8.16 17.20 -12.58
N LEU A 211 7.25 18.08 -12.18
CA LEU A 211 6.68 18.14 -10.82
C LEU A 211 5.58 17.08 -10.60
N ILE A 212 4.71 16.88 -11.58
CA ILE A 212 3.64 15.87 -11.50
C ILE A 212 4.13 14.43 -11.69
N THR A 213 5.39 14.24 -12.08
CA THR A 213 6.08 12.94 -12.10
C THR A 213 6.90 12.67 -10.83
N CYS A 214 6.67 13.45 -9.75
CA CYS A 214 7.15 13.09 -8.42
C CYS A 214 6.45 11.81 -7.94
N SER A 215 7.20 10.85 -7.44
CA SER A 215 6.63 9.59 -6.94
C SER A 215 6.04 9.83 -5.55
N ILE A 216 4.75 10.16 -5.49
CA ILE A 216 4.04 10.42 -4.24
C ILE A 216 2.80 9.55 -4.08
N ASP A 217 2.45 9.29 -2.84
CA ASP A 217 1.19 8.64 -2.48
C ASP A 217 0.07 9.68 -2.47
N ILE A 218 -0.72 9.72 -3.54
CA ILE A 218 -1.80 10.70 -3.72
C ILE A 218 -2.97 10.51 -2.74
N ASP A 219 -3.10 9.33 -2.15
CA ASP A 219 -4.11 9.04 -1.13
C ASP A 219 -3.69 9.56 0.24
N ASN A 220 -2.40 9.88 0.44
CA ASN A 220 -1.90 10.45 1.68
C ASN A 220 -2.04 11.98 1.68
N LYS A 221 -3.03 12.46 2.43
CA LYS A 221 -3.32 13.90 2.56
C LYS A 221 -2.10 14.72 3.00
N MET A 222 -1.31 14.26 3.97
CA MET A 222 -0.16 15.00 4.48
C MET A 222 0.91 15.19 3.40
N VAL A 223 1.19 14.12 2.64
CA VAL A 223 2.13 14.16 1.50
C VAL A 223 1.61 15.07 0.39
N MET A 224 0.31 14.99 0.08
CA MET A 224 -0.32 15.82 -0.93
C MET A 224 -0.35 17.31 -0.56
N ASP A 225 -0.60 17.64 0.70
CA ASP A 225 -0.61 19.02 1.15
C ASP A 225 0.80 19.60 1.12
N LEU A 226 1.82 18.86 1.60
CA LEU A 226 3.23 19.23 1.47
C LEU A 226 3.66 19.44 0.01
N TRP A 227 3.25 18.55 -0.90
CA TRP A 227 3.57 18.68 -2.32
C TRP A 227 2.99 19.97 -2.92
N LYS A 228 1.77 20.35 -2.52
CA LYS A 228 1.15 21.62 -2.96
C LYS A 228 1.90 22.83 -2.39
N ASP A 229 2.32 22.77 -1.12
CA ASP A 229 3.11 23.84 -0.49
C ASP A 229 4.43 24.04 -1.25
N TYR A 230 5.13 22.95 -1.58
CA TYR A 230 6.33 23.03 -2.41
C TYR A 230 6.07 23.57 -3.82
N CYS A 231 4.95 23.20 -4.46
CA CYS A 231 4.60 23.79 -5.76
C CYS A 231 4.40 25.31 -5.68
N ARG A 232 3.86 25.83 -4.57
CA ARG A 232 3.67 27.28 -4.38
C ARG A 232 4.99 28.03 -4.24
N GLU A 233 5.96 27.47 -3.52
CA GLU A 233 7.08 28.25 -3.00
C GLU A 233 8.42 28.00 -3.71
N TYR A 234 8.57 26.89 -4.45
CA TYR A 234 9.90 26.45 -4.92
C TYR A 234 10.66 27.43 -5.82
N ARG A 235 9.96 28.39 -6.46
CA ARG A 235 10.60 29.42 -7.31
C ARG A 235 11.13 30.61 -6.51
N ASP A 236 10.58 30.85 -5.33
CA ASP A 236 10.86 32.04 -4.51
C ASP A 236 11.85 31.77 -3.38
N VAL A 237 12.20 30.50 -3.17
CA VAL A 237 13.07 30.06 -2.08
C VAL A 237 14.41 29.55 -2.60
N THR A 238 15.47 29.81 -1.84
CA THR A 238 16.79 29.22 -2.10
C THR A 238 16.90 27.80 -1.56
N GLU A 239 15.99 27.38 -0.69
CA GLU A 239 15.90 26.07 -0.06
C GLU A 239 14.43 25.81 0.34
N LEU A 240 13.94 24.58 0.16
CA LEU A 240 12.58 24.22 0.59
C LEU A 240 12.51 24.11 2.12
N GLU A 241 11.35 24.48 2.67
CA GLU A 241 11.06 24.21 4.07
C GLU A 241 11.09 22.70 4.36
N PHE A 242 11.83 22.34 5.41
CA PHE A 242 11.97 20.95 5.83
C PHE A 242 10.67 20.48 6.53
N PRO A 243 10.12 19.30 6.19
CA PRO A 243 8.87 18.84 6.76
C PRO A 243 9.00 18.51 8.25
N TYR A 244 7.92 18.66 9.01
CA TYR A 244 7.87 18.29 10.43
C TYR A 244 7.08 17.01 10.66
N SER A 245 7.43 16.26 11.71
CA SER A 245 6.66 15.08 12.10
C SER A 245 5.24 15.47 12.52
N PRO A 246 4.19 14.83 11.96
CA PRO A 246 2.81 15.11 12.31
C PRO A 246 2.40 14.53 13.67
N GLY A 247 3.19 13.59 14.22
CA GLY A 247 2.99 13.01 15.54
C GLY A 247 3.81 11.74 15.75
N GLU A 248 3.37 10.90 16.67
CA GLU A 248 4.15 9.76 17.20
C GLU A 248 3.53 8.40 16.85
N ASP A 249 2.34 8.36 16.24
CA ASP A 249 1.72 7.08 15.89
C ASP A 249 2.34 6.45 14.63
N LEU A 250 2.19 5.14 14.47
CA LEU A 250 2.77 4.40 13.35
C LEU A 250 2.35 4.91 11.96
N TYR A 251 1.11 5.35 11.79
CA TYR A 251 0.62 5.87 10.51
C TYR A 251 1.14 7.29 10.25
N GLU A 252 1.23 8.10 11.29
CA GLU A 252 1.83 9.44 11.24
C GLU A 252 3.32 9.36 10.89
N LEU A 253 4.09 8.51 11.55
CA LEU A 253 5.51 8.30 11.27
C LEU A 253 5.76 7.72 9.85
N GLU A 254 4.92 6.79 9.39
CA GLU A 254 5.00 6.30 8.00
C GLU A 254 4.68 7.42 6.99
N SER A 255 3.75 8.31 7.31
CA SER A 255 3.43 9.46 6.47
C SER A 255 4.58 10.48 6.47
N TYR A 256 5.19 10.70 7.63
CA TYR A 256 6.37 11.55 7.76
C TYR A 256 7.55 11.04 6.96
N TYR A 257 7.81 9.72 6.98
CA TYR A 257 8.85 9.13 6.15
C TYR A 257 8.62 9.40 4.65
N LYS A 258 7.36 9.31 4.19
CA LYS A 258 6.99 9.65 2.81
C LYS A 258 7.17 11.15 2.52
N MET A 259 6.92 12.03 3.49
CA MET A 259 7.17 13.46 3.38
C MET A 259 8.68 13.76 3.24
N LEU A 260 9.54 13.06 4.00
CA LEU A 260 10.99 13.15 3.86
C LEU A 260 11.47 12.68 2.47
N ASP A 261 10.88 11.62 1.94
CA ASP A 261 11.13 11.15 0.57
C ASP A 261 10.68 12.17 -0.49
N LEU A 262 9.52 12.79 -0.29
CA LEU A 262 9.03 13.87 -1.14
C LEU A 262 9.97 15.07 -1.10
N TYR A 263 10.36 15.57 0.08
CA TYR A 263 11.32 16.68 0.22
C TYR A 263 12.59 16.41 -0.60
N PHE A 264 13.18 15.22 -0.44
CA PHE A 264 14.36 14.84 -1.21
C PHE A 264 14.11 14.84 -2.71
N GLN A 265 13.04 14.16 -3.17
CA GLN A 265 12.73 14.03 -4.60
C GLN A 265 12.41 15.38 -5.23
N PHE A 266 11.62 16.20 -4.56
CA PHE A 266 11.18 17.51 -5.04
C PHE A 266 12.38 18.44 -5.16
N SER A 267 13.17 18.63 -4.09
CA SER A 267 14.39 19.46 -4.11
C SER A 267 15.33 19.06 -5.24
N ARG A 268 15.56 17.74 -5.43
CA ARG A 268 16.41 17.23 -6.53
C ARG A 268 15.83 17.51 -7.90
N LYS A 269 14.51 17.44 -8.06
CA LYS A 269 13.83 17.76 -9.32
C LYS A 269 13.90 19.26 -9.61
N VAL A 270 13.66 20.14 -8.64
CA VAL A 270 13.72 21.59 -8.91
C VAL A 270 15.14 22.17 -8.88
N GLY A 271 16.13 21.39 -8.42
CA GLY A 271 17.53 21.81 -8.38
C GLY A 271 17.90 22.61 -7.13
N LEU A 272 17.07 22.52 -6.07
CA LEU A 272 17.32 23.16 -4.79
C LEU A 272 18.26 22.32 -3.91
N PRO A 273 19.02 22.95 -2.99
CA PRO A 273 19.85 22.24 -2.03
C PRO A 273 19.00 21.33 -1.14
N VAL A 274 19.63 20.27 -0.64
CA VAL A 274 19.03 19.30 0.29
C VAL A 274 19.84 19.35 1.57
N GLN A 275 19.15 19.52 2.70
CA GLN A 275 19.73 19.38 4.03
C GLN A 275 20.07 17.90 4.32
N ALA A 276 21.17 17.41 3.74
CA ALA A 276 21.46 15.97 3.68
C ALA A 276 21.69 15.33 5.07
N GLU A 277 22.33 16.06 5.98
CA GLU A 277 22.58 15.59 7.35
C GLU A 277 21.28 15.49 8.14
N ASN A 278 20.49 16.56 8.15
CA ASN A 278 19.16 16.60 8.80
C ASN A 278 18.23 15.51 8.24
N LEU A 279 18.16 15.37 6.90
CA LEU A 279 17.37 14.34 6.24
C LEU A 279 17.79 12.91 6.66
N ALA A 280 19.08 12.66 6.80
CA ALA A 280 19.59 11.35 7.21
C ALA A 280 19.32 11.07 8.70
N GLU A 281 19.37 12.10 9.55
CA GLU A 281 19.01 12.01 10.96
C GLU A 281 17.52 11.73 11.14
N GLU A 282 16.65 12.54 10.54
CA GLU A 282 15.20 12.41 10.63
C GLU A 282 14.68 11.09 10.06
N ARG A 283 15.21 10.64 8.91
CA ARG A 283 14.87 9.31 8.38
C ARG A 283 15.23 8.19 9.34
N ARG A 284 16.44 8.23 9.91
CA ARG A 284 16.90 7.21 10.85
C ARG A 284 16.09 7.24 12.14
N GLY A 285 15.84 8.42 12.71
CA GLY A 285 15.02 8.57 13.92
C GLY A 285 13.60 8.05 13.69
N THR A 286 12.99 8.39 12.55
CA THR A 286 11.67 7.87 12.17
C THR A 286 11.67 6.35 12.00
N GLU A 287 12.69 5.78 11.35
CA GLU A 287 12.84 4.34 11.15
C GLU A 287 13.04 3.57 12.47
N GLU A 288 13.81 4.14 13.39
CA GLU A 288 14.06 3.61 14.74
C GLU A 288 12.77 3.61 15.57
N GLU A 289 12.00 4.69 15.50
CA GLU A 289 10.75 4.83 16.24
C GLU A 289 9.65 3.91 15.71
N ILE A 290 9.50 3.81 14.39
CA ILE A 290 8.63 2.80 13.77
C ILE A 290 9.06 1.39 14.23
N SER A 291 10.36 1.11 14.24
CA SER A 291 10.88 -0.19 14.69
C SER A 291 10.59 -0.45 16.18
N ARG A 292 10.65 0.58 17.02
CA ARG A 292 10.29 0.54 18.44
C ARG A 292 8.81 0.19 18.60
N ILE A 293 7.90 0.91 17.94
CA ILE A 293 6.45 0.68 18.01
C ILE A 293 6.10 -0.74 17.57
N LEU A 294 6.66 -1.21 16.45
CA LEU A 294 6.42 -2.57 15.95
C LEU A 294 6.96 -3.65 16.90
N ARG A 295 7.90 -3.31 17.80
CA ARG A 295 8.44 -4.24 18.81
C ARG A 295 7.67 -4.18 20.13
N THR A 296 7.29 -3.00 20.60
CA THR A 296 6.76 -2.81 21.95
C THR A 296 5.25 -2.68 22.01
N GLU A 297 4.62 -2.22 20.92
CA GLU A 297 3.21 -1.82 20.92
C GLU A 297 2.38 -2.65 19.93
N CYS A 298 2.97 -3.64 19.27
CA CYS A 298 2.29 -4.45 18.25
C CYS A 298 0.98 -5.07 18.76
N ALA A 299 0.96 -5.52 20.03
CA ALA A 299 -0.22 -6.10 20.69
C ALA A 299 -1.45 -5.16 20.74
N SER A 300 -1.25 -3.84 20.61
CA SER A 300 -2.32 -2.83 20.66
C SER A 300 -3.08 -2.64 19.35
N TYR A 301 -2.56 -3.14 18.22
CA TYR A 301 -3.13 -2.95 16.88
C TYR A 301 -4.27 -3.92 16.54
N THR A 302 -5.16 -4.16 17.50
CA THR A 302 -6.34 -5.02 17.31
C THR A 302 -7.33 -4.41 16.32
N ARG A 303 -8.12 -5.24 15.61
CA ARG A 303 -9.15 -4.71 14.71
C ARG A 303 -10.25 -4.06 15.53
N LYS A 304 -10.63 -2.85 15.11
CA LYS A 304 -11.77 -2.10 15.66
C LYS A 304 -12.77 -1.77 14.57
N CYS A 305 -14.04 -1.75 14.96
CA CYS A 305 -15.17 -1.29 14.14
C CYS A 305 -14.99 0.19 13.83
N SER A 306 -14.95 0.57 12.55
CA SER A 306 -14.79 1.96 12.12
C SER A 306 -15.95 2.87 12.55
N ALA A 307 -17.12 2.31 12.84
CA ALA A 307 -18.31 3.07 13.22
C ALA A 307 -18.52 3.23 14.73
N CYS A 308 -18.00 2.31 15.56
CA CYS A 308 -18.28 2.34 17.01
C CYS A 308 -17.10 1.96 17.90
N GLY A 309 -15.90 1.75 17.33
CA GLY A 309 -14.69 1.41 18.09
C GLY A 309 -14.67 0.02 18.73
N LYS A 310 -15.75 -0.77 18.63
CA LYS A 310 -15.82 -2.13 19.19
C LYS A 310 -14.69 -2.99 18.62
N GLU A 311 -13.98 -3.71 19.49
CA GLU A 311 -13.01 -4.72 19.08
C GLU A 311 -13.66 -5.83 18.27
N LEU A 312 -12.97 -6.20 17.20
CA LEU A 312 -13.34 -7.23 16.24
C LEU A 312 -12.27 -8.31 16.29
N SER A 313 -12.66 -9.54 15.97
CA SER A 313 -11.70 -10.61 15.76
C SER A 313 -10.70 -10.24 14.66
N TRP A 314 -9.47 -10.73 14.75
CA TRP A 314 -8.40 -10.41 13.81
C TRP A 314 -8.75 -10.86 12.37
N ASP A 315 -9.47 -11.98 12.25
CA ASP A 315 -9.97 -12.59 11.01
C ASP A 315 -11.32 -11.99 10.55
N TYR A 316 -11.88 -11.02 11.29
CA TYR A 316 -13.19 -10.47 10.96
C TYR A 316 -13.18 -9.76 9.59
N PRO A 317 -14.02 -10.18 8.63
CA PRO A 317 -13.84 -9.79 7.22
C PRO A 317 -14.21 -8.33 6.93
N PHE A 318 -14.99 -7.67 7.79
CA PHE A 318 -15.54 -6.33 7.55
C PHE A 318 -14.92 -5.25 8.44
N SER A 319 -14.96 -4.00 7.99
CA SER A 319 -14.52 -2.84 8.78
C SER A 319 -15.53 -2.39 9.84
N ILE A 320 -16.80 -2.81 9.70
CA ILE A 320 -17.92 -2.42 10.55
C ILE A 320 -18.51 -3.66 11.21
N CYS A 321 -18.81 -3.60 12.50
CA CYS A 321 -19.44 -4.72 13.22
C CYS A 321 -20.88 -4.95 12.74
N GLY A 322 -21.38 -6.20 12.87
CA GLY A 322 -22.75 -6.56 12.45
C GLY A 322 -23.83 -5.61 12.99
N ARG A 323 -23.73 -5.19 14.25
CA ARG A 323 -24.66 -4.22 14.87
C ARG A 323 -24.67 -2.87 14.17
N CYS A 324 -23.51 -2.33 13.81
CA CYS A 324 -23.41 -1.05 13.11
C CYS A 324 -23.88 -1.17 11.65
N PHE A 325 -23.61 -2.30 11.01
CA PHE A 325 -24.10 -2.59 9.67
C PHE A 325 -25.63 -2.66 9.62
N GLU A 326 -26.26 -3.31 10.59
CA GLU A 326 -27.72 -3.37 10.74
C GLU A 326 -28.33 -1.99 11.01
N ARG A 327 -27.73 -1.18 11.90
CA ARG A 327 -28.15 0.21 12.13
C ARG A 327 -28.10 1.06 10.85
N GLY A 328 -27.06 0.89 10.03
CA GLY A 328 -26.93 1.55 8.72
C GLY A 328 -27.99 1.10 7.70
N LYS A 329 -28.48 -0.14 7.78
CA LYS A 329 -29.62 -0.61 6.98
C LYS A 329 -30.93 0.01 7.44
N ILE A 330 -31.16 0.14 8.75
CA ILE A 330 -32.38 0.70 9.32
C ILE A 330 -32.54 2.19 8.96
N SER A 331 -31.44 2.96 8.98
CA SER A 331 -31.45 4.38 8.58
C SER A 331 -31.70 4.58 7.08
N ARG A 332 -31.18 3.69 6.22
CA ARG A 332 -31.49 3.68 4.77
C ARG A 332 -32.89 3.15 4.43
N GLY A 333 -33.49 2.35 5.32
CA GLY A 333 -34.87 1.87 5.18
C GLY A 333 -35.92 2.95 5.42
N HIS A 334 -35.65 3.92 6.32
CA HIS A 334 -36.57 5.03 6.62
C HIS A 334 -36.55 6.14 5.55
N SER A 335 -35.50 6.27 4.75
CA SER A 335 -35.45 7.26 3.67
C SER A 335 -36.21 6.84 2.40
N ARG A 336 -36.54 5.54 2.26
CA ARG A 336 -37.31 5.01 1.11
C ARG A 336 -38.83 4.94 1.32
N SER A 337 -39.34 5.14 2.54
CA SER A 337 -40.78 5.11 2.82
C SER A 337 -41.48 6.48 2.72
N GLY A 338 -40.75 7.57 2.46
CA GLY A 338 -41.30 8.94 2.43
C GLY A 338 -41.78 9.49 1.07
N ARG A 339 -41.67 8.73 -0.04
CA ARG A 339 -42.08 9.19 -1.39
C ARG A 339 -43.18 8.34 -2.01
N ARG A 340 -44.33 8.24 -1.33
CA ARG A 340 -45.61 7.89 -1.99
C ARG A 340 -46.76 8.60 -1.27
N ARG A 341 -47.05 9.84 -1.66
CA ARG A 341 -48.40 10.45 -1.58
C ARG A 341 -48.40 11.79 -2.33
N ALA A 342 -49.48 11.99 -3.10
CA ALA A 342 -49.92 13.20 -3.81
C ALA A 342 -49.77 13.20 -5.34
N ALA A 343 -50.49 12.30 -6.00
CA ALA A 343 -51.12 12.60 -7.30
C ALA A 343 -52.56 12.12 -7.20
N GLY A 344 -53.49 13.06 -7.01
CA GLY A 344 -54.90 12.77 -6.83
C GLY A 344 -55.72 14.04 -6.69
N ASN A 345 -56.40 14.39 -7.78
CA ASN A 345 -57.51 15.32 -7.93
C ASN A 345 -57.26 16.81 -7.73
N ARG A 346 -57.44 17.57 -8.82
CA ARG A 346 -58.58 18.48 -8.97
C ARG A 346 -58.93 18.68 -10.44
N VAL A 347 -60.25 18.78 -10.63
CA VAL A 347 -61.05 18.98 -11.85
C VAL A 347 -60.68 20.29 -12.54
#